data_AF-A0A6B3HDU9-F1
#
_entry.id   AF-A0A6B3HDU9-F1
#
_cell.length_a   1.000
_cell.length_b   1.000
_cell.length_c   1.000
_cell.angle_alpha   90.00
_cell.angle_beta   90.00
_cell.angle_gamma   90.00
#
_symmetry.space_group_name_H-M   'P 1'
#
loop_
_entity.id
_entity.type
_entity.pdbx_description
1 polymer ?
#
loop_
_entity_poly.entity_id
_entity_poly.type
_entity_poly.pdbx_seq_one_letter_code
_entity_poly.pdbx_strand_id
1 'polypeptide(L)' 'AADGPSPMDFLPYRDGKPLPGGFKLGINPGLVKHEGTQTVLWGEGVREQFDAPQLNFARFIKDGTVTAADNGE' A
#
# COMPACT_ATOMS: atom_id res chain seq x y z
N ALA A 1 0.64 7.46 17.30
CA ALA A 1 1.72 8.00 16.44
C ALA A 1 3.00 7.96 17.25
N ALA A 2 4.16 7.73 16.64
CA ALA A 2 5.43 7.88 17.36
C ALA A 2 5.71 9.38 17.57
N ASP A 3 6.21 9.78 18.73
CA ASP A 3 6.54 11.18 19.08
C ASP A 3 7.82 11.70 18.38
N GLY A 4 8.19 11.09 17.24
CA GLY A 4 9.36 11.48 16.45
C GLY A 4 9.04 12.54 15.39
N PRO A 5 10.07 13.05 14.70
CA PRO A 5 9.88 13.97 13.57
C PRO A 5 8.90 13.40 12.56
N SER A 6 7.97 14.23 12.09
CA SER A 6 7.04 13.85 11.05
C SER A 6 7.79 13.64 9.75
N PRO A 7 7.46 12.62 8.93
CA PRO A 7 7.99 12.53 7.56
C PRO A 7 7.77 13.80 6.73
N MET A 8 6.76 14.60 7.08
CA MET A 8 6.48 15.89 6.46
C MET A 8 7.58 16.93 6.70
N ASP A 9 8.35 16.78 7.78
CA ASP A 9 9.42 17.72 8.17
C ASP A 9 10.63 17.65 7.23
N PHE A 10 10.73 16.61 6.40
CA PHE A 10 11.78 16.45 5.39
C PHE A 10 11.39 17.03 4.02
N LEU A 11 10.15 17.49 3.85
CA LEU A 11 9.71 18.03 2.57
C LEU A 11 10.13 19.51 2.44
N PRO A 12 10.57 19.93 1.24
CA PRO A 12 10.91 21.33 1.02
C PRO A 12 9.64 22.20 0.92
N TYR A 13 9.55 23.21 1.79
CA TYR A 13 8.46 24.19 1.84
C TYR A 13 8.96 25.63 1.60
N ARG A 14 8.09 26.48 1.05
CA ARG A 14 8.22 27.94 1.04
C ARG A 14 6.89 28.56 1.42
N ASP A 15 6.88 29.46 2.40
CA ASP A 15 5.67 30.15 2.89
C ASP A 15 4.55 29.18 3.30
N GLY A 16 4.91 28.07 3.94
CA GLY A 16 3.97 27.02 4.37
C GLY A 16 3.38 26.18 3.24
N LYS A 17 3.84 26.36 1.99
CA LYS A 17 3.40 25.59 0.81
C LYS A 17 4.52 24.69 0.29
N PRO A 18 4.22 23.46 -0.17
CA PRO A 18 5.22 22.61 -0.81
C PRO A 18 5.82 23.32 -2.03
N LEU A 19 7.14 23.18 -2.24
CA LEU A 19 7.78 23.79 -3.41
C LEU A 19 7.19 23.24 -4.73
N PRO A 20 6.94 24.11 -5.74
CA PRO A 20 6.59 23.65 -7.08
C PRO A 20 7.66 22.71 -7.64
N GLY A 21 7.25 21.58 -8.22
CA GLY A 21 8.15 20.55 -8.75
C GLY A 21 8.76 19.61 -7.70
N GLY A 22 8.46 19.81 -6.41
CA GLY A 22 8.86 18.90 -5.34
C GLY A 22 8.03 17.62 -5.30
N PHE A 23 8.57 16.61 -4.60
CA PHE A 23 7.85 15.38 -4.30
C PHE A 23 6.73 15.65 -3.28
N LYS A 24 5.58 15.01 -3.48
CA LYS A 24 4.44 15.08 -2.55
C LYS A 24 4.40 13.80 -1.74
N LEU A 25 4.30 13.93 -0.41
CA LEU A 25 4.14 12.80 0.50
C LEU A 25 2.72 12.80 1.05
N GLY A 26 2.09 11.63 1.05
CA GLY A 26 0.70 11.44 1.47
C GLY A 26 -0.18 10.85 0.38
N ILE A 27 -1.45 10.64 0.72
CA ILE A 27 -2.45 10.10 -0.19
C ILE A 27 -2.71 11.13 -1.28
N ASN A 28 -2.73 10.69 -2.53
CA ASN A 28 -3.04 11.52 -3.68
C ASN A 28 -4.35 11.03 -4.32
N PRO A 29 -5.52 11.50 -3.83
CA PRO A 29 -6.80 11.07 -4.34
C PRO A 29 -6.89 11.32 -5.85
N GLY A 30 -7.23 10.28 -6.62
CA GLY A 30 -7.32 10.34 -8.08
C GLY A 30 -6.04 9.97 -8.83
N LEU A 31 -4.89 9.80 -8.14
CA LEU A 31 -3.65 9.31 -8.74
C LEU A 31 -3.22 7.93 -8.24
N VAL A 32 -3.78 7.47 -7.12
CA VAL A 32 -3.63 6.09 -6.62
C VAL A 32 -4.99 5.54 -6.25
N LYS A 33 -5.28 4.30 -6.66
CA LYS A 33 -6.51 3.59 -6.29
C LYS A 33 -6.23 2.67 -5.12
N HIS A 34 -6.94 2.88 -4.01
CA HIS A 34 -6.94 1.92 -2.91
C HIS A 34 -7.82 0.74 -3.32
N GLU A 35 -7.21 -0.42 -3.54
CA GLU A 35 -7.95 -1.65 -3.88
C GLU A 35 -8.41 -2.42 -2.64
N GLY A 36 -7.78 -2.25 -1.47
CA GLY A 36 -8.18 -2.92 -0.23
C GLY A 36 -7.15 -2.85 0.88
N THR A 37 -7.55 -3.21 2.10
CA THR A 37 -6.66 -3.34 3.27
C THR A 37 -6.97 -4.64 3.97
N GLN A 38 -5.93 -5.43 4.28
CA GLN A 38 -6.05 -6.68 5.00
C GLN A 38 -4.97 -6.80 6.08
N THR A 39 -5.22 -7.69 7.05
CA THR A 39 -4.24 -7.99 8.10
C THR A 39 -3.11 -8.87 7.56
N VAL A 40 -1.96 -8.86 8.23
CA VAL A 40 -0.84 -9.76 7.90
C VAL A 40 -1.27 -11.23 8.00
N LEU A 41 -2.04 -11.57 9.03
CA LEU A 41 -2.52 -12.95 9.24
C LEU A 41 -3.47 -13.43 8.15
N TRP A 42 -4.27 -12.53 7.55
CA TRP A 42 -5.04 -12.89 6.36
C TRP A 42 -4.11 -13.31 5.22
N GLY A 43 -3.04 -12.55 4.96
CA GLY A 43 -2.09 -12.86 3.89
C GLY A 43 -1.39 -14.20 4.12
N GLU A 44 -0.95 -14.48 5.34
CA GLU A 44 -0.31 -15.75 5.68
C GLU A 44 -1.29 -16.93 5.58
N GLY A 45 -2.53 -16.78 6.07
CA GLY A 45 -3.56 -17.81 5.95
C GLY A 45 -3.91 -18.13 4.49
N VAL A 46 -3.95 -17.11 3.63
CA VAL A 46 -4.14 -17.30 2.18
C VAL A 46 -2.96 -18.07 1.57
N ARG A 47 -1.72 -17.74 1.89
CA ARG A 47 -0.55 -18.45 1.36
C ARG A 47 -0.54 -19.92 1.75
N GLU A 48 -0.89 -20.22 3.00
CA GLU A 48 -0.98 -21.59 3.52
C GLU A 48 -2.11 -22.37 2.85
N GLN A 49 -3.32 -21.78 2.76
CA GLN A 49 -4.49 -22.45 2.16
C GLN A 49 -4.27 -22.85 0.70
N PHE A 50 -3.52 -22.06 -0.06
CA PHE A 50 -3.31 -22.27 -1.49
C PHE A 50 -1.90 -22.77 -1.85
N ASP A 51 -1.05 -23.09 -0.86
CA ASP A 51 0.36 -23.47 -1.05
C ASP A 51 1.12 -22.51 -2.00
N ALA A 52 0.91 -21.20 -1.79
CA ALA A 52 1.30 -20.16 -2.73
C ALA A 52 2.19 -19.09 -2.07
N PRO A 53 3.45 -19.41 -1.71
CA PRO A 53 4.32 -18.49 -0.96
C PRO A 53 4.60 -17.17 -1.71
N GLN A 54 4.54 -17.19 -3.05
CA GLN A 54 4.83 -16.04 -3.91
C GLN A 54 3.57 -15.25 -4.33
N LEU A 55 2.41 -15.53 -3.74
CA LEU A 55 1.14 -14.91 -4.14
C LEU A 55 1.19 -13.37 -4.07
N ASN A 56 0.76 -12.70 -5.15
CA ASN A 56 0.59 -11.26 -5.14
C ASN A 56 -0.78 -10.87 -4.54
N PHE A 57 -0.78 -10.45 -3.28
CA PHE A 57 -2.00 -10.06 -2.57
C PHE A 57 -2.77 -8.92 -3.23
N ALA A 58 -2.11 -8.04 -3.98
CA ALA A 58 -2.77 -6.91 -4.63
C ALA A 58 -3.89 -7.35 -5.60
N ARG A 59 -3.82 -8.57 -6.15
CA ARG A 59 -4.84 -9.14 -7.05
C ARG A 59 -6.14 -9.52 -6.33
N PHE A 60 -6.08 -9.80 -5.02
CA PHE A 60 -7.17 -10.41 -4.27
C PHE A 60 -7.65 -9.56 -3.08
N ILE A 61 -6.89 -8.51 -2.72
CA ILE A 61 -7.13 -7.72 -1.51
C ILE A 61 -8.49 -7.01 -1.49
N LYS A 62 -9.07 -6.79 -2.67
CA LYS A 62 -10.35 -6.09 -2.84
C LYS A 62 -11.55 -6.92 -2.42
N ASP A 63 -11.57 -8.17 -2.86
CA ASP A 63 -12.73 -9.06 -2.72
C ASP A 63 -12.49 -10.09 -1.62
N GLY A 64 -11.23 -10.23 -1.17
CA GLY A 64 -10.76 -11.26 -0.24
C GLY A 64 -10.86 -12.68 -0.79
N THR A 65 -11.36 -12.85 -2.01
CA THR A 65 -11.62 -14.14 -2.66
C THR A 65 -10.41 -14.50 -3.52
N VAL A 66 -9.73 -15.57 -3.15
CA VAL A 66 -8.54 -16.06 -3.84
C VAL A 66 -8.95 -17.29 -4.64
N THR A 67 -8.93 -17.17 -5.96
CA THR A 67 -9.11 -18.30 -6.88
C THR A 67 -7.72 -18.74 -7.32
N ALA A 68 -7.35 -19.99 -7.06
CA ALA A 68 -5.99 -20.50 -7.20
C ALA A 68 -5.35 -20.30 -8.60
N ALA A 69 -4.01 -20.29 -8.56
CA ALA A 69 -3.00 -20.04 -9.62
C ALA A 69 -2.87 -18.57 -10.06
N ASP A 70 -1.98 -17.84 -9.36
CA ASP A 70 -1.35 -16.64 -9.90
C ASP A 70 -0.09 -17.07 -10.67
N ASN A 71 -0.11 -16.92 -11.98
CA ASN A 71 0.94 -17.42 -12.89
C ASN A 71 2.17 -16.50 -12.96
N GLY A 72 2.17 -15.41 -12.18
CA GLY A 72 3.29 -14.46 -12.15
C GLY A 72 3.37 -13.51 -13.35
N GLU A 73 2.27 -13.27 -14.07
CA GLU A 73 2.14 -12.15 -15.02
C GLU A 73 1.68 -10.87 -14.32
#